data_AF-A0AB33B8P1-F1
#
_entry.id   AF-A0AB33B8P1-F1
#
_cell.length_a   1.000
_cell.length_b   1.000
_cell.length_c   1.000
_cell.angle_alpha   90.00
_cell.angle_beta   90.00
_cell.angle_gamma   90.00
#
_symmetry.space_group_name_H-M   'P 1'
#
loop_
_entity.id
_entity.type
_entity.pdbx_description
1 polymer ?
#
loop_
_entity_poly.entity_id
_entity_poly.type
_entity_poly.pdbx_seq_one_letter_code
_entity_poly.pdbx_strand_id
1 'polypeptide(L)'
;MFIKLKKNLPFLCLIIPSLVYANPQSGKVQEYLNQLDEKIEFISTYVKASKSYRKKREYTLQEQKDYTCNLKLLYSDLIKFQSQHLQLEMYSEVQKVNRETEDTYHDIQRSLKKLQVSCSEEIINVPIEPF
;
A
#
# COMPACT_ATOMS: atom_id res chain seq x y z
N MET A 1 2.38 38.71 22.30
CA MET A 1 1.22 37.89 22.70
C MET A 1 1.45 36.48 22.16
N PHE A 2 1.83 35.56 23.05
CA PHE A 2 2.10 34.15 22.73
C PHE A 2 0.81 33.35 22.90
N ILE A 3 0.53 32.41 22.00
CA ILE A 3 -0.09 31.14 22.39
C ILE A 3 0.63 30.00 21.68
N LYS A 4 1.46 29.29 22.45
CA LYS A 4 1.90 27.91 22.24
C LYS A 4 0.66 27.00 22.36
N LEU A 5 0.40 26.13 21.40
CA LEU A 5 -0.45 24.96 21.66
C LEU A 5 0.40 23.78 22.15
N LYS A 6 -0.02 23.29 23.31
CA LYS A 6 0.62 22.31 24.19
C LYS A 6 0.48 20.88 23.67
N LYS A 7 1.53 20.09 23.93
CA LYS A 7 1.45 18.64 24.20
C LYS A 7 0.58 18.38 25.44
N ASN A 8 -0.33 17.41 25.36
CA ASN A 8 -0.71 16.42 26.39
C ASN A 8 -2.04 15.74 25.97
N LEU A 9 -2.06 14.47 25.58
CA LEU A 9 -2.13 13.24 26.41
C LEU A 9 -3.61 12.79 26.61
N PRO A 10 -3.85 11.58 27.13
CA PRO A 10 -4.28 10.32 26.49
C PRO A 10 -5.81 10.10 26.63
N PHE A 11 -6.30 8.85 26.71
CA PHE A 11 -7.72 8.40 26.80
C PHE A 11 -8.37 8.15 25.43
N LEU A 12 -8.95 6.99 25.09
CA LEU A 12 -9.46 5.88 25.88
C LEU A 12 -9.49 4.60 25.02
N CYS A 13 -8.84 3.54 25.48
CA CYS A 13 -9.33 2.19 25.21
C CYS A 13 -10.73 2.07 25.83
N LEU A 14 -11.79 2.26 25.04
CA LEU A 14 -13.10 1.75 25.39
C LEU A 14 -13.19 0.34 24.84
N ILE A 15 -12.73 -0.60 25.65
CA ILE A 15 -13.19 -1.98 25.58
C ILE A 15 -14.69 -1.92 25.86
N ILE A 16 -15.51 -2.16 24.84
CA ILE A 16 -16.92 -2.49 25.03
C ILE A 16 -16.99 -4.02 25.17
N PRO A 17 -17.22 -4.57 26.37
CA PRO A 17 -17.43 -5.99 26.55
C PRO A 17 -18.92 -6.26 26.39
N SER A 18 -19.39 -6.39 25.15
CA SER A 18 -20.71 -6.95 24.91
C SER A 18 -20.83 -7.48 23.48
N LEU A 19 -21.10 -8.79 23.42
CA LEU A 19 -21.37 -9.63 22.25
C LEU A 19 -20.14 -10.17 21.52
N VAL A 20 -19.47 -11.12 22.19
CA VAL A 20 -18.78 -12.23 21.51
C VAL A 20 -19.86 -13.11 20.85
N TYR A 21 -20.43 -12.62 19.76
CA TYR A 21 -20.76 -13.50 18.65
C TYR A 21 -19.49 -13.52 17.80
N ALA A 22 -18.73 -14.61 17.88
CA ALA A 22 -17.69 -14.88 16.91
C ALA A 22 -18.39 -15.03 15.55
N ASN A 23 -18.56 -13.92 14.85
CA ASN A 23 -19.11 -13.92 13.51
C ASN A 23 -18.00 -14.51 12.62
N PRO A 24 -18.17 -15.73 12.06
CA PRO A 24 -17.14 -16.31 11.19
C PRO A 24 -16.83 -15.39 9.99
N GLN A 25 -17.72 -14.46 9.64
CA GLN A 25 -17.45 -13.43 8.64
C GLN A 25 -16.45 -12.36 9.12
N SER A 26 -16.44 -11.98 10.40
CA SER A 26 -15.43 -11.02 10.91
C SER A 26 -14.03 -11.65 10.92
N GLY A 27 -13.92 -12.97 11.11
CA GLY A 27 -12.66 -13.70 10.97
C GLY A 27 -12.10 -13.67 9.55
N LYS A 28 -12.95 -13.89 8.54
CA LYS A 28 -12.54 -13.81 7.12
C LYS A 28 -12.14 -12.40 6.69
N VAL A 29 -12.85 -11.38 7.17
CA VAL A 29 -12.47 -9.98 6.92
C VAL A 29 -11.13 -9.67 7.57
N GLN A 30 -10.92 -10.07 8.82
CA GLN A 30 -9.65 -9.83 9.51
C GLN A 30 -8.49 -10.57 8.83
N GLU A 31 -8.67 -11.82 8.43
CA GLU A 31 -7.66 -12.58 7.70
C GLU A 31 -7.29 -11.90 6.37
N TYR A 32 -8.31 -11.48 5.62
CA TYR A 32 -8.11 -10.72 4.39
C TYR A 32 -7.32 -9.43 4.61
N LEU A 33 -7.72 -8.63 5.60
CA LEU A 33 -7.04 -7.38 5.92
C LEU A 33 -5.60 -7.61 6.37
N ASN A 34 -5.32 -8.66 7.16
CA ASN A 34 -3.97 -9.00 7.57
C ASN A 34 -3.09 -9.36 6.36
N GLN A 35 -3.58 -10.21 5.45
CA GLN A 35 -2.84 -10.56 4.23
C GLN A 35 -2.64 -9.35 3.31
N LEU A 36 -3.61 -8.44 3.28
CA LEU A 36 -3.52 -7.19 2.52
C LEU A 36 -2.46 -6.25 3.13
N ASP A 37 -2.46 -6.12 4.46
CA ASP A 37 -1.48 -5.33 5.21
C ASP A 37 -0.05 -5.83 4.99
N GLU A 38 0.18 -7.14 4.99
CA GLU A 38 1.50 -7.72 4.69
C GLU A 38 2.00 -7.33 3.29
N LYS A 39 1.11 -7.36 2.29
CA LYS A 39 1.44 -6.96 0.91
C LYS A 39 1.71 -5.47 0.81
N ILE A 40 0.90 -4.64 1.48
CA ILE A 40 1.08 -3.18 1.54
C ILE A 40 2.38 -2.85 2.27
N GLU A 41 2.72 -3.55 3.34
CA GLU A 41 3.96 -3.38 4.09
C GLU A 41 5.18 -3.71 3.22
N PHE A 42 5.13 -4.79 2.45
CA PHE A 42 6.18 -5.11 1.48
C PHE A 42 6.38 -3.97 0.47
N ILE A 43 5.30 -3.46 -0.13
CA ILE A 43 5.36 -2.34 -1.09
C ILE A 43 5.91 -1.07 -0.42
N SER A 44 5.44 -0.75 0.79
CA SER A 44 5.91 0.41 1.57
C SER A 44 7.41 0.33 1.86
N THR A 45 7.88 -0.86 2.21
CA THR A 45 9.28 -1.17 2.50
C THR A 45 10.13 -1.03 1.24
N TYR A 46 9.68 -1.57 0.10
CA TYR A 46 10.30 -1.38 -1.21
C TYR A 46 10.42 0.11 -1.60
N VAL A 47 9.34 0.88 -1.43
CA VAL A 47 9.33 2.33 -1.70
C VAL A 47 10.31 3.08 -0.80
N LYS A 48 10.38 2.74 0.49
CA LYS A 48 11.31 3.38 1.44
C LYS A 48 12.77 3.09 1.06
N ALA A 49 13.11 1.85 0.76
CA ALA A 49 14.47 1.48 0.37
C ALA A 49 14.90 2.10 -0.95
N SER A 50 13.99 2.16 -1.93
CA SER A 50 14.22 2.87 -3.19
C SER A 50 14.46 4.37 -2.98
N LYS A 51 13.63 5.04 -2.18
CA LYS A 51 13.82 6.46 -1.83
C LYS A 51 15.15 6.70 -1.13
N SER A 52 15.54 5.81 -0.22
CA SER A 52 16.80 5.93 0.51
C SER A 52 18.01 5.76 -0.43
N TYR A 53 17.99 4.77 -1.31
CA TYR A 53 19.01 4.60 -2.34
C TYR A 53 19.11 5.84 -3.24
N ARG A 54 17.96 6.30 -3.77
CA ARG A 54 17.90 7.47 -4.67
C ARG A 54 18.47 8.72 -4.01
N LYS A 55 18.25 8.92 -2.70
CA LYS A 55 18.82 10.05 -1.96
C LYS A 55 20.36 10.00 -1.89
N LYS A 56 20.96 8.81 -1.93
CA LYS A 56 22.41 8.60 -1.81
C LYS A 56 23.15 8.62 -3.14
N ARG A 57 22.55 8.07 -4.21
CA ARG A 57 23.24 7.86 -5.50
C ARG A 57 22.50 8.38 -6.73
N GLU A 58 21.33 8.98 -6.55
CA GLU A 58 20.36 9.26 -7.61
C GLU A 58 19.97 8.00 -8.40
N TYR A 59 18.88 8.07 -9.15
CA TYR A 59 18.54 7.03 -10.12
C TYR A 59 18.92 7.54 -11.50
N THR A 60 19.49 6.65 -12.31
CA THR A 60 19.47 6.81 -13.75
C THR A 60 18.03 6.87 -14.24
N LEU A 61 17.83 7.41 -15.45
CA LEU A 61 16.50 7.45 -16.05
C LEU A 61 15.91 6.04 -16.19
N GLN A 62 16.72 5.04 -16.53
CA GLN A 62 16.24 3.66 -16.69
C GLN A 62 15.81 3.07 -15.35
N GLU A 63 16.60 3.21 -14.29
CA GLU A 63 16.23 2.74 -12.94
C GLU A 63 14.95 3.40 -12.43
N GLN A 64 14.75 4.69 -12.70
CA GLN A 64 13.51 5.39 -12.33
C GLN A 64 12.29 4.84 -13.10
N LYS A 65 12.46 4.49 -14.37
CA LYS A 65 11.41 3.85 -15.19
C LYS A 65 11.11 2.45 -14.65
N ASP A 66 12.14 1.63 -14.43
CA ASP A 66 12.02 0.26 -13.93
C ASP A 66 11.39 0.24 -12.52
N TYR A 67 11.77 1.15 -11.64
CA TYR A 67 11.15 1.32 -10.33
C TYR A 67 9.65 1.61 -10.44
N THR A 68 9.27 2.52 -11.34
CA THR A 68 7.86 2.89 -11.54
C THR A 68 7.08 1.72 -12.14
N CYS A 69 7.70 0.94 -13.03
CA CYS A 69 7.12 -0.29 -13.57
C CYS A 69 6.95 -1.38 -12.51
N ASN A 70 7.92 -1.57 -11.62
CA ASN A 70 7.79 -2.49 -10.50
C ASN A 70 6.64 -2.09 -9.58
N LEU A 71 6.47 -0.80 -9.27
CA LEU A 71 5.31 -0.35 -8.50
C LEU A 71 3.99 -0.68 -9.21
N LYS A 72 3.91 -0.48 -10.53
CA LYS A 72 2.72 -0.87 -11.31
C LYS A 72 2.43 -2.37 -11.14
N LEU A 73 3.45 -3.23 -11.25
CA LEU A 73 3.28 -4.68 -11.12
C LEU A 73 2.83 -5.07 -9.70
N LEU A 74 3.48 -4.51 -8.67
CA LEU A 74 3.12 -4.79 -7.28
C LEU A 74 1.69 -4.37 -6.93
N TYR A 75 1.25 -3.19 -7.39
CA TYR A 75 -0.14 -2.77 -7.21
C TYR A 75 -1.12 -3.59 -8.08
N SER A 76 -0.69 -4.02 -9.28
CA SER A 76 -1.49 -4.94 -10.10
C SER A 76 -1.72 -6.29 -9.41
N ASP A 77 -0.69 -6.83 -8.75
CA ASP A 77 -0.79 -8.06 -7.97
C ASP A 77 -1.68 -7.87 -6.74
N LEU A 78 -1.63 -6.70 -6.10
CA LEU A 78 -2.52 -6.35 -4.99
C LEU A 78 -3.98 -6.30 -5.45
N ILE A 79 -4.27 -5.65 -6.57
CA ILE A 79 -5.61 -5.61 -7.17
C ILE A 79 -6.07 -7.03 -7.54
N LYS A 80 -5.19 -7.85 -8.11
CA LYS A 80 -5.52 -9.25 -8.42
C LYS A 80 -5.91 -10.02 -7.17
N PHE A 81 -5.19 -9.84 -6.07
CA PHE A 81 -5.55 -10.41 -4.77
C PHE A 81 -6.91 -9.88 -4.27
N GLN A 82 -7.16 -8.58 -4.35
CA GLN A 82 -8.44 -7.97 -3.94
C GLN A 82 -9.62 -8.53 -4.76
N SER A 83 -9.43 -8.69 -6.08
CA SER A 83 -10.45 -9.24 -6.99
C SER A 83 -10.81 -10.71 -6.72
N GLN A 84 -9.95 -11.47 -6.02
CA GLN A 84 -10.28 -12.83 -5.58
C GLN A 84 -11.22 -12.85 -4.36
N HIS A 85 -11.46 -11.68 -3.75
CA HIS A 85 -12.19 -11.50 -2.50
C HIS A 85 -13.32 -10.47 -2.62
N LEU A 86 -13.90 -10.28 -3.82
CA LEU A 86 -14.94 -9.28 -4.08
C LEU A 86 -16.17 -9.38 -3.15
N GLN A 87 -16.48 -10.58 -2.65
CA GLN A 87 -17.54 -10.79 -1.66
C GLN A 87 -17.33 -10.01 -0.37
N LEU A 88 -16.09 -9.60 -0.06
CA LEU A 88 -15.74 -8.82 1.12
C LEU A 88 -15.92 -7.30 0.91
N GLU A 89 -16.21 -6.83 -0.32
CA GLU A 89 -16.42 -5.40 -0.58
C GLU A 89 -17.71 -4.83 0.04
N MET A 90 -18.58 -5.68 0.57
CA MET A 90 -19.70 -5.24 1.40
C MET A 90 -19.26 -4.60 2.72
N TYR A 91 -18.03 -4.84 3.16
CA TYR A 91 -17.45 -4.23 4.36
C TYR A 91 -16.76 -2.91 3.98
N SER A 92 -17.12 -1.82 4.68
CA SER A 92 -16.66 -0.47 4.33
C SER A 92 -15.14 -0.30 4.39
N GLU A 93 -14.47 -0.97 5.34
CA GLU A 93 -13.01 -0.98 5.44
C GLU A 93 -12.35 -1.65 4.22
N VAL A 94 -12.87 -2.77 3.75
CA VAL A 94 -12.37 -3.48 2.57
C VAL A 94 -12.57 -2.62 1.33
N GLN A 95 -13.77 -2.06 1.16
CA GLN A 95 -14.06 -1.17 0.03
C GLN A 95 -13.12 0.05 0.00
N LYS A 96 -12.82 0.61 1.17
CA LYS A 96 -11.91 1.75 1.29
C LYS A 96 -10.50 1.38 0.80
N VAL A 97 -9.92 0.29 1.29
CA VAL A 97 -8.55 -0.09 0.91
C VAL A 97 -8.47 -0.53 -0.55
N ASN A 98 -9.49 -1.22 -1.08
CA ASN A 98 -9.56 -1.57 -2.50
C ASN A 98 -9.52 -0.31 -3.39
N ARG A 99 -10.35 0.69 -3.08
CA ARG A 99 -10.36 1.96 -3.82
C ARG A 99 -9.02 2.70 -3.72
N GLU A 100 -8.43 2.79 -2.53
CA GLU A 100 -7.12 3.43 -2.36
C GLU A 100 -6.01 2.73 -3.18
N THR A 101 -6.12 1.40 -3.33
CA THR A 101 -5.22 0.60 -4.16
C THR A 101 -5.40 0.92 -5.65
N GLU A 102 -6.64 0.95 -6.13
CA GLU A 102 -6.97 1.31 -7.52
C GLU A 102 -6.55 2.74 -7.87
N ASP A 103 -6.82 3.71 -6.99
CA ASP A 103 -6.43 5.11 -7.16
C ASP A 103 -4.91 5.23 -7.32
N THR A 104 -4.16 4.55 -6.44
CA THR A 104 -2.68 4.54 -6.49
C THR A 104 -2.18 3.88 -7.78
N TYR A 105 -2.80 2.77 -8.19
CA TYR A 105 -2.47 2.12 -9.45
C TYR A 105 -2.70 3.04 -10.66
N HIS A 106 -3.80 3.77 -10.68
CA HIS A 106 -4.09 4.75 -11.73
C HIS A 106 -3.14 5.95 -11.73
N ASP A 107 -2.69 6.42 -10.56
CA ASP A 107 -1.65 7.44 -10.45
C ASP A 107 -0.32 6.96 -11.05
N ILE A 108 0.06 5.70 -10.79
CA ILE A 108 1.26 5.08 -11.37
C ILE A 108 1.12 4.98 -12.90
N GLN A 109 -0.03 4.51 -13.41
CA GLN A 109 -0.29 4.42 -14.84
C GLN A 109 -0.22 5.80 -15.53
N ARG A 110 -0.81 6.84 -14.92
CA ARG A 110 -0.71 8.22 -15.42
C ARG A 110 0.73 8.70 -15.46
N SER A 111 1.54 8.35 -14.46
CA SER A 111 2.96 8.69 -14.41
C SER A 111 3.75 7.99 -15.51
N LEU A 112 3.55 6.69 -15.71
CA LEU A 112 4.19 5.91 -16.79
C LEU A 112 3.83 6.42 -18.18
N LYS A 113 2.55 6.79 -18.39
CA LYS A 113 2.08 7.38 -19.66
C LYS A 113 2.80 8.70 -19.96
N LYS A 114 2.99 9.57 -18.96
CA LYS A 114 3.75 10.82 -19.12
C LYS A 114 5.21 10.57 -19.48
N LEU A 115 5.79 9.47 -18.99
CA LEU A 115 7.17 9.09 -19.27
C LEU A 115 7.35 8.31 -20.58
N GLN A 116 6.26 8.00 -21.30
CA GLN A 116 6.25 7.16 -22.51
C GLN A 116 6.95 5.81 -22.30
N VAL A 117 6.69 5.17 -21.15
CA VAL A 117 7.32 3.90 -20.77
C VAL A 117 6.37 2.75 -21.04
N SER A 118 6.88 1.72 -21.72
CA SER A 118 6.27 0.39 -21.74
C SER A 118 6.95 -0.47 -20.69
N CYS A 119 6.18 -1.00 -19.74
CA CYS A 119 6.71 -1.87 -18.68
C CYS A 119 6.79 -3.31 -19.15
N SER A 120 7.78 -4.04 -18.66
CA SER A 120 7.81 -5.50 -18.73
C SER A 120 6.73 -6.11 -17.81
N GLU A 121 6.44 -7.39 -17.99
CA GLU A 121 5.51 -8.15 -17.13
C GLU A 121 6.20 -8.69 -15.87
N GLU A 122 7.53 -8.58 -15.78
CA GLU A 122 8.32 -9.10 -14.67
C GLU A 122 8.91 -7.95 -13.82
N ILE A 123 9.07 -8.23 -12.52
CA ILE A 123 9.78 -7.31 -11.62
C ILE A 123 11.26 -7.33 -11.99
N ILE A 124 11.78 -6.15 -12.32
CA ILE A 124 13.20 -5.97 -12.63
C ILE A 124 13.94 -5.61 -11.34
N ASN A 125 15.14 -6.13 -11.13
CA ASN A 125 15.95 -5.73 -10.00
C ASN A 125 16.40 -4.27 -10.16
N VAL A 126 15.87 -3.38 -9.33
CA VAL A 126 16.31 -1.98 -9.24
C VAL A 126 17.11 -1.83 -7.96
N PRO A 127 18.25 -1.10 -7.98
CA PRO A 127 19.02 -0.88 -6.77
C PRO A 127 18.18 -0.25 -5.66
N ILE A 128 18.20 -0.91 -4.50
CA ILE A 128 17.58 -0.48 -3.26
C ILE A 128 18.61 -0.54 -2.14
N GLU A 129 18.37 0.19 -1.05
CA GLU A 129 19.19 0.04 0.14
C GLU A 129 18.88 -1.29 0.85
N PRO A 130 19.89 -2.10 1.19
CA PRO A 130 19.66 -3.30 2.01
C PRO A 130 19.12 -2.90 3.38
N PHE A 131 18.17 -3.70 3.88
CA PHE A 131 17.57 -3.54 5.21
C PHE A 131 18.49 -4.06 6.32
#